data_AF-A0A453J6W6-F1
#
_entry.id   AF-A0A453J6W6-F1
#
_cell.length_a   1.000
_cell.length_b   1.000
_cell.length_c   1.000
_cell.angle_alpha   90.00
_cell.angle_beta   90.00
_cell.angle_gamma   90.00
#
_symmetry.space_group_name_H-M   'P 1'
#
loop_
_entity.id
_entity.type
_entity.pdbx_description
1 polymer ?
#
loop_
_entity_poly.entity_id
_entity_poly.type
_entity_poly.pdbx_seq_one_letter_code
_entity_poly.pdbx_strand_id
1 'polypeptide(L)'
;PGRLRPRVASSSLTARVWNQGGVSRGEMAAERVKDVGILAMDIYFPPNCVLQEELEAHDGVSKGKYTIGLGQDSMAFCTEVEDVISMR
;
A
#
# COMPACT_ATOMS: atom_id res chain seq x y z
N PRO A 1 61.74 13.60 50.32
CA PRO A 1 60.30 13.49 49.99
C PRO A 1 60.10 12.60 48.73
N GLY A 2 60.15 11.27 48.79
CA GLY A 2 59.59 10.38 49.81
C GLY A 2 58.29 9.76 49.27
N ARG A 3 58.38 9.07 48.12
CA ARG A 3 57.26 8.44 47.40
C ARG A 3 56.72 7.25 48.21
N LEU A 4 55.57 7.42 48.87
CA LEU A 4 54.87 6.38 49.61
C LEU A 4 53.90 5.62 48.69
N ARG A 5 54.21 4.36 48.40
CA ARG A 5 53.22 3.26 48.33
C ARG A 5 53.32 2.55 49.68
N PRO A 6 52.23 2.12 50.34
CA PRO A 6 51.52 0.87 49.97
C PRO A 6 50.01 0.99 50.35
N ARG A 7 49.11 0.00 50.43
CA ARG A 7 49.09 -1.47 50.36
C ARG A 7 47.62 -1.87 50.16
N VAL A 8 47.40 -2.97 49.45
CA VAL A 8 46.11 -3.70 49.42
C VAL A 8 45.74 -4.22 50.81
N ALA A 9 44.45 -4.10 51.18
CA ALA A 9 43.72 -4.94 52.13
C ALA A 9 42.25 -4.97 51.64
N SER A 10 41.82 -6.00 50.91
CA SER A 10 41.16 -7.22 51.40
C SER A 10 39.84 -7.00 52.15
N SER A 11 38.73 -7.02 51.41
CA SER A 11 37.49 -7.77 51.73
C SER A 11 36.50 -7.47 50.59
N SER A 12 36.30 -8.41 49.66
CA SER A 12 35.19 -9.34 49.74
C SER A 12 33.85 -8.65 50.01
N LEU A 13 33.22 -8.12 48.97
CA LEU A 13 31.92 -8.60 48.45
C LEU A 13 31.37 -7.58 47.47
N THR A 14 31.04 -8.08 46.27
CA THR A 14 30.24 -7.42 45.24
C THR A 14 30.81 -6.14 44.62
N ALA A 15 31.92 -6.30 43.89
CA ALA A 15 32.00 -5.61 42.60
C ALA A 15 30.79 -6.08 41.77
N ARG A 16 29.73 -5.29 41.71
CA ARG A 16 28.67 -5.49 40.71
C ARG A 16 29.33 -5.33 39.36
N VAL A 17 29.73 -6.47 38.82
CA VAL A 17 29.95 -6.69 37.41
C VAL A 17 28.76 -6.05 36.72
N TRP A 18 28.98 -4.97 35.98
CA TRP A 18 28.05 -4.55 34.94
C TRP A 18 28.15 -5.61 33.83
N ASN A 19 27.60 -6.78 34.14
CA ASN A 19 27.58 -7.93 33.26
C ASN A 19 26.52 -7.65 32.23
N GLN A 20 26.97 -7.21 31.06
CA GLN A 20 26.40 -7.54 29.76
C GLN A 20 24.88 -7.77 29.78
N GLY A 21 24.14 -6.69 30.03
CA GLY A 21 22.80 -6.53 29.47
C GLY A 21 22.93 -5.90 28.09
N GLY A 22 23.74 -6.51 27.20
CA GLY A 22 23.61 -6.22 25.79
C GLY A 22 22.20 -6.64 25.42
N VAL A 23 21.28 -5.69 25.34
CA VAL A 23 20.03 -5.87 24.63
C VAL A 23 20.49 -6.23 23.23
N SER A 24 20.53 -7.53 22.95
CA SER A 24 20.60 -8.06 21.61
C SER A 24 19.50 -7.29 20.92
N ARG A 25 19.89 -6.39 20.01
CA ARG A 25 18.96 -5.69 19.14
C ARG A 25 18.41 -6.81 18.29
N GLY A 26 17.41 -7.50 18.86
CA GLY A 26 16.75 -8.63 18.26
C GLY A 26 16.30 -8.08 16.94
N GLU A 27 16.91 -8.61 15.90
CA GLU A 27 16.49 -8.40 14.54
C GLU A 27 15.05 -8.90 14.52
N MET A 28 14.11 -8.00 14.78
CA MET A 28 12.70 -8.21 14.54
C MET A 28 12.60 -8.21 13.01
N ALA A 29 13.02 -9.33 12.41
CA ALA A 29 12.65 -9.63 11.05
C ALA A 29 11.13 -9.60 11.06
N ALA A 30 10.55 -8.49 10.58
CA ALA A 30 9.12 -8.36 10.42
C ALA A 30 8.69 -9.57 9.61
N GLU A 31 7.93 -10.49 10.23
CA GLU A 31 7.41 -11.64 9.54
C GLU A 31 6.61 -11.11 8.34
N ARG A 32 7.09 -11.41 7.14
CA ARG A 32 6.46 -10.92 5.91
C ARG A 32 5.06 -11.51 5.84
N VAL A 33 4.05 -10.65 5.82
CA VAL A 33 2.65 -11.08 5.66
C VAL A 33 2.54 -11.92 4.40
N LYS A 34 2.05 -13.15 4.55
CA LYS A 34 1.86 -14.11 3.47
C LYS A 34 0.43 -14.02 2.95
N ASP A 35 0.21 -14.52 1.73
CA ASP A 35 -1.13 -14.70 1.14
C ASP A 35 -1.94 -13.40 0.97
N VAL A 36 -1.25 -12.29 0.75
CA VAL A 36 -1.88 -11.00 0.39
C VAL A 36 -2.18 -10.98 -1.10
N GLY A 37 -3.45 -10.83 -1.45
CA GLY A 37 -3.90 -10.73 -2.83
C GLY A 37 -5.40 -10.43 -2.93
N ILE A 38 -5.89 -10.27 -4.14
CA ILE A 38 -7.32 -10.09 -4.42
C ILE A 38 -8.03 -11.43 -4.17
N LEU A 39 -8.91 -11.48 -3.19
CA LEU A 39 -9.73 -12.67 -2.91
C LEU A 39 -11.04 -12.67 -3.69
N ALA A 40 -11.60 -11.48 -3.93
CA ALA A 40 -12.82 -11.26 -4.69
C ALA A 40 -12.79 -9.87 -5.33
N MET A 41 -13.55 -9.72 -6.41
CA MET A 41 -13.77 -8.45 -7.08
C MET A 41 -15.24 -8.37 -7.48
N ASP A 42 -15.83 -7.21 -7.26
CA ASP A 42 -17.16 -6.86 -7.75
C ASP A 42 -17.06 -5.56 -8.53
N ILE A 43 -17.87 -5.43 -9.58
CA ILE A 43 -17.85 -4.28 -10.48
C ILE A 43 -19.29 -3.91 -10.81
N TYR A 44 -19.59 -2.63 -10.62
CA TYR A 44 -20.83 -2.01 -11.05
C TYR A 44 -20.60 -1.09 -12.25
N PHE A 45 -21.53 -1.10 -13.20
CA PHE A 45 -21.63 -0.13 -14.27
C PHE A 45 -23.06 0.43 -14.33
N PRO A 46 -23.24 1.73 -14.58
CA PRO A 46 -24.56 2.28 -14.88
C PRO A 46 -25.23 1.50 -16.03
N PRO A 47 -26.55 1.25 -15.96
CA PRO A 47 -27.23 0.39 -16.92
C PRO A 47 -27.41 1.06 -18.30
N ASN A 48 -27.37 2.39 -18.35
CA ASN A 48 -27.58 3.15 -19.57
C ASN A 48 -26.25 3.34 -20.32
N CYS A 49 -26.27 3.07 -21.62
CA CYS A 49 -25.12 3.25 -22.50
C CYS A 49 -25.53 3.76 -23.88
N VAL A 50 -24.57 4.38 -24.56
CA VAL A 50 -24.69 4.80 -25.97
C VAL A 50 -23.74 3.98 -26.84
N LEU A 51 -24.16 3.67 -28.07
CA LEU A 51 -23.30 3.00 -29.05
C LEU A 51 -22.36 4.01 -29.70
N GLN A 52 -21.09 3.63 -29.86
CA GLN A 52 -20.09 4.53 -30.41
C GLN A 52 -20.31 4.83 -31.90
N GLU A 53 -20.84 3.87 -32.68
CA GLU A 53 -21.23 4.11 -34.08
C GLU A 53 -22.36 5.15 -34.20
N GLU A 54 -23.33 5.12 -33.28
CA GLU A 54 -24.41 6.11 -33.23
C GLU A 54 -23.89 7.49 -32.82
N LEU A 55 -22.96 7.53 -31.86
CA LEU A 55 -22.30 8.76 -31.43
C LEU A 55 -21.43 9.35 -32.54
N GLU A 56 -20.75 8.51 -33.35
CA GLU A 56 -20.01 8.95 -34.53
C GLU A 56 -20.93 9.64 -35.55
N ALA A 57 -22.10 9.04 -35.81
CA ALA A 57 -23.10 9.59 -36.72
C ALA A 57 -23.70 10.90 -36.18
N HIS A 58 -23.98 10.95 -34.88
CA HIS A 58 -24.50 12.14 -34.20
C HIS A 58 -23.51 13.32 -34.26
N ASP A 59 -22.22 13.07 -34.01
CA ASP A 59 -21.19 14.10 -34.00
C ASP A 59 -20.73 14.49 -35.42
N GLY A 60 -21.19 13.79 -36.45
CA GLY A 60 -20.79 14.02 -37.85
C GLY A 60 -19.32 13.71 -38.12
N VAL A 61 -18.72 12.82 -37.33
CA VAL A 61 -17.33 12.41 -37.51
C VAL A 61 -17.24 11.25 -38.50
N SER A 62 -16.02 11.00 -39.00
CA SER A 62 -15.77 9.84 -39.85
C SER A 62 -16.10 8.54 -39.13
N LYS A 63 -16.76 7.62 -39.84
CA LYS A 63 -16.97 6.25 -39.36
C LYS A 63 -15.63 5.63 -38.93
N GLY A 64 -15.62 4.95 -37.79
CA GLY A 64 -14.41 4.33 -37.27
C GLY A 64 -13.60 5.23 -36.34
N LYS A 65 -13.94 6.51 -36.16
CA LYS A 65 -13.15 7.39 -35.28
C LYS A 65 -13.15 6.90 -33.83
N TYR A 66 -14.29 6.50 -33.31
CA TYR A 66 -14.47 6.03 -31.93
C TYR A 66 -14.35 4.50 -31.87
N THR A 67 -14.93 3.80 -32.85
CA THR A 67 -14.91 2.33 -32.89
C THR A 67 -13.54 1.74 -33.24
N ILE A 68 -12.84 2.29 -34.24
CA ILE A 68 -11.51 1.81 -34.68
C ILE A 68 -10.39 2.65 -34.08
N GLY A 69 -10.54 3.98 -34.11
CA GLY A 69 -9.51 4.91 -33.64
C GLY A 69 -9.30 4.83 -32.13
N LEU A 70 -10.38 4.73 -31.35
CA LEU A 70 -10.31 4.59 -29.88
C LEU A 70 -10.54 3.15 -29.40
N GLY A 71 -11.04 2.25 -30.25
CA GLY A 71 -11.32 0.87 -29.86
C GLY A 71 -12.52 0.74 -28.91
N GLN A 72 -13.51 1.62 -29.02
CA GLN A 72 -14.68 1.65 -28.14
C GLN A 72 -15.95 1.22 -28.87
N ASP A 73 -16.70 0.29 -28.29
CA ASP A 73 -17.98 -0.16 -28.84
C ASP A 73 -19.18 0.60 -28.24
N SER A 74 -19.13 0.85 -26.92
CA SER A 74 -20.19 1.52 -26.17
C SER A 74 -19.63 2.35 -25.01
N MET A 75 -20.39 3.35 -24.55
CA MET A 75 -20.05 4.19 -23.40
C MET A 75 -21.20 4.25 -22.41
N ALA A 76 -20.98 3.78 -21.19
CA ALA A 76 -21.93 3.92 -20.08
C ALA A 76 -21.91 5.34 -19.50
N PHE A 77 -23.06 5.81 -19.03
CA PHE A 77 -23.18 7.13 -18.40
C PHE A 77 -24.18 7.09 -17.25
N CYS A 78 -23.98 7.96 -16.27
CA CYS A 78 -24.89 8.11 -15.13
C CYS A 78 -26.12 8.94 -15.53
N THR A 79 -27.27 8.55 -15.01
CA THR A 79 -28.47 9.39 -15.04
C THR A 79 -28.57 10.24 -13.77
N GLU A 80 -29.61 11.07 -13.63
CA GLU A 80 -29.80 11.95 -12.47
C GLU A 80 -29.85 11.22 -11.11
N VAL A 81 -30.12 9.91 -11.12
CA VAL A 81 -30.23 9.07 -9.92
C VAL A 81 -28.95 8.30 -9.59
N GLU A 82 -27.86 8.50 -10.35
CA GLU A 82 -26.58 7.83 -10.16
C GLU A 82 -25.46 8.83 -9.98
N ASP A 83 -24.58 8.56 -9.02
CA ASP A 83 -23.42 9.36 -8.68
C ASP A 83 -22.28 8.48 -8.13
N VAL A 84 -21.17 9.14 -7.78
CA VAL A 84 -19.98 8.47 -7.19
C VAL A 84 -20.29 7.72 -5.89
N ILE A 85 -21.31 8.13 -5.12
CA ILE A 85 -21.66 7.50 -3.84
C ILE A 85 -22.48 6.24 -4.08
N SER A 86 -23.47 6.30 -4.97
CA SER A 86 -24.37 5.19 -5.30
C SER A 86 -23.69 4.08 -6.12
N MET A 87 -22.58 4.37 -6.80
CA MET A 87 -21.78 3.37 -7.52
C MET A 87 -20.71 2.66 -6.67
N ARG A 88 -20.46 3.10 -5.44
CA ARG A 88 -19.46 2.53 -4.54
C ARG A 88 -20.07 1.49 -3.61
#